data_AF-A0AAI8H8H8-F1
#
_entry.id   AF-A0AAI8H8H8-F1
#
_cell.length_a   1.000
_cell.length_b   1.000
_cell.length_c   1.000
_cell.angle_alpha   90.00
_cell.angle_beta   90.00
_cell.angle_gamma   90.00
#
_symmetry.space_group_name_H-M   'P 1'
#
loop_
_entity.id
_entity.type
_entity.pdbx_description
1 polymer ?
#
loop_
_entity_poly.entity_id
_entity_poly.type
_entity_poly.pdbx_seq_one_letter_code
_entity_poly.pdbx_strand_id
1 'polypeptide(L)'
;MRTSEPRLSNRTMSGLPSSVKVPAYDRSRITTGIAHLGIGAFHRAHQAAYTDAVLTSGSNEWGIVGVSLRRPDTRDALQIQDELYTLAIRDGDSEKLQVIGSIQNILVAPEDPQAVLDIMSHPDTRIVSLTITEKGYCRDAAVSGLDRSHPDIIYDLAHPATHARPSASSQKHSGGGAPRERRRLPFFPVIICLPMAKPAKT
;
A
#
# COMPACT_ATOMS: atom_id res chain seq x y z
N MET A 1 -38.22 1.26 -9.52
CA MET A 1 -37.39 1.72 -8.40
C MET A 1 -36.21 0.75 -8.32
N ARG A 2 -35.04 1.10 -8.86
CA ARG A 2 -33.83 0.25 -8.70
C ARG A 2 -33.44 0.35 -7.23
N THR A 3 -33.65 -0.70 -6.45
CA THR A 3 -32.99 -0.83 -5.16
C THR A 3 -31.50 -0.70 -5.43
N SER A 4 -30.86 0.33 -4.89
CA SER A 4 -29.41 0.47 -5.00
C SER A 4 -28.80 -0.77 -4.36
N GLU A 5 -28.20 -1.64 -5.17
CA GLU A 5 -27.45 -2.80 -4.66
C GLU A 5 -26.51 -2.31 -3.55
N PRO A 6 -26.52 -2.96 -2.37
CA PRO A 6 -25.69 -2.53 -1.27
C PRO A 6 -24.22 -2.62 -1.67
N ARG A 7 -23.46 -1.54 -1.40
CA ARG A 7 -22.03 -1.50 -1.66
C ARG A 7 -21.32 -2.60 -0.87
N LEU A 8 -20.24 -3.16 -1.41
CA LEU A 8 -19.39 -4.11 -0.70
C LEU A 8 -18.86 -3.48 0.59
N SER A 9 -18.97 -4.21 1.70
CA SER A 9 -18.50 -3.84 3.03
C SER A 9 -18.46 -5.12 3.89
N ASN A 10 -17.85 -5.07 5.07
CA ASN A 10 -17.91 -6.16 6.04
C ASN A 10 -19.36 -6.53 6.41
N ARG A 11 -20.26 -5.54 6.42
CA ARG A 11 -21.68 -5.73 6.77
C ARG A 11 -22.50 -6.40 5.67
N THR A 12 -22.12 -6.23 4.42
CA THR A 12 -22.90 -6.67 3.25
C THR A 12 -22.31 -7.92 2.59
N MET A 13 -21.08 -8.30 2.95
CA MET A 13 -20.35 -9.43 2.38
C MET A 13 -21.08 -10.78 2.52
N SER A 14 -21.79 -11.01 3.62
CA SER A 14 -22.55 -12.25 3.84
C SER A 14 -23.75 -12.41 2.92
N GLY A 15 -24.18 -11.33 2.25
CA GLY A 15 -25.29 -11.33 1.28
C GLY A 15 -24.87 -11.51 -0.18
N LEU A 16 -23.57 -11.72 -0.45
CA LEU A 16 -23.08 -11.91 -1.81
C LEU A 16 -23.53 -13.26 -2.40
N PRO A 17 -23.65 -13.37 -3.74
CA PRO A 17 -23.93 -14.66 -4.39
C PRO A 17 -22.92 -15.72 -3.98
N SER A 18 -23.36 -16.97 -3.83
CA SER A 18 -22.50 -18.10 -3.41
C SER A 18 -21.36 -18.41 -4.37
N SER A 19 -21.42 -17.91 -5.61
CA SER A 19 -20.35 -17.99 -6.60
C SER A 19 -19.18 -17.04 -6.32
N VAL A 20 -19.36 -16.01 -5.50
CA VAL A 20 -18.31 -15.07 -5.12
C VAL A 20 -17.56 -15.63 -3.92
N LYS A 21 -16.26 -15.85 -4.05
CA LYS A 21 -15.42 -16.27 -2.92
C LYS A 21 -15.22 -15.09 -1.98
N VAL A 22 -15.43 -15.30 -0.68
CA VAL A 22 -15.21 -14.29 0.36
C VAL A 22 -14.10 -14.72 1.33
N PRO A 23 -13.45 -13.78 2.04
CA PRO A 23 -12.48 -14.10 3.09
C PRO A 23 -13.06 -15.09 4.11
N ALA A 24 -12.34 -16.20 4.36
CA ALA A 24 -12.75 -17.22 5.32
C ALA A 24 -12.15 -16.98 6.72
N TYR A 25 -11.62 -15.79 6.96
CA TYR A 25 -10.97 -15.36 8.19
C TYR A 25 -11.67 -14.12 8.76
N ASP A 26 -11.63 -13.97 10.08
CA ASP A 26 -12.16 -12.79 10.75
C ASP A 26 -11.21 -11.60 10.58
N ARG A 27 -11.60 -10.64 9.74
CA ARG A 27 -10.80 -9.45 9.45
C ARG A 27 -10.50 -8.60 10.69
N SER A 28 -11.37 -8.62 11.70
CA SER A 28 -11.16 -7.83 12.93
C SER A 28 -10.01 -8.35 13.79
N ARG A 29 -9.55 -9.58 13.53
CA ARG A 29 -8.45 -10.24 14.27
C ARG A 29 -7.09 -10.14 13.58
N ILE A 30 -7.04 -9.47 12.41
CA ILE A 30 -5.83 -9.37 11.61
C ILE A 30 -4.95 -8.23 12.13
N THR A 31 -3.69 -8.54 12.40
CA THR A 31 -2.66 -7.53 12.72
C THR A 31 -1.83 -7.22 11.47
N THR A 32 -1.27 -6.01 11.43
CA THR A 32 -0.49 -5.56 10.28
C THR A 32 0.94 -6.10 10.35
N GLY A 33 1.32 -6.88 9.35
CA GLY A 33 2.69 -7.38 9.18
C GLY A 33 3.42 -6.78 7.98
N ILE A 34 2.70 -6.09 7.09
CA ILE A 34 3.22 -5.61 5.81
C ILE A 34 2.84 -4.15 5.60
N ALA A 35 3.83 -3.30 5.35
CA ALA A 35 3.62 -1.99 4.74
C ALA A 35 3.88 -2.09 3.22
N HIS A 36 2.95 -1.64 2.38
CA HIS A 36 3.11 -1.67 0.91
C HIS A 36 3.13 -0.28 0.29
N LEU A 37 4.25 0.13 -0.29
CA LEU A 37 4.41 1.42 -0.97
C LEU A 37 3.99 1.32 -2.45
N GLY A 38 2.93 2.03 -2.81
CA GLY A 38 2.34 2.00 -4.15
C GLY A 38 1.19 1.00 -4.25
N ILE A 39 0.02 1.34 -3.72
CA ILE A 39 -1.18 0.48 -3.74
C ILE A 39 -1.88 0.45 -5.11
N GLY A 40 -1.16 0.09 -6.17
CA GLY A 40 -1.67 0.03 -7.55
C GLY A 40 -2.54 -1.19 -7.84
N ALA A 41 -3.06 -1.26 -9.07
CA ALA A 41 -3.85 -2.40 -9.55
C ALA A 41 -3.06 -3.72 -9.51
N PHE A 42 -1.77 -3.70 -9.88
CA PHE A 42 -0.92 -4.90 -9.82
C PHE A 42 -0.75 -5.42 -8.39
N HIS A 43 -0.56 -4.51 -7.42
CA HIS A 43 -0.44 -4.90 -6.02
C HIS A 43 -1.69 -5.64 -5.53
N ARG A 44 -2.85 -5.04 -5.79
CA ARG A 44 -4.15 -5.61 -5.44
C ARG A 44 -4.38 -6.95 -6.14
N ALA A 45 -4.06 -7.06 -7.43
CA ALA A 45 -4.22 -8.31 -8.16
C ALA A 45 -3.22 -9.42 -7.77
N HIS A 46 -2.09 -9.08 -7.13
CA HIS A 46 -1.00 -10.02 -6.89
C HIS A 46 -0.65 -10.18 -5.40
N GLN A 47 0.14 -9.27 -4.81
CA GLN A 47 0.65 -9.49 -3.44
C GLN A 47 -0.49 -9.50 -2.41
N ALA A 48 -1.49 -8.62 -2.56
CA ALA A 48 -2.65 -8.61 -1.67
C ALA A 48 -3.47 -9.91 -1.80
N ALA A 49 -3.63 -10.46 -3.01
CA ALA A 49 -4.35 -11.70 -3.24
C ALA A 49 -3.64 -12.92 -2.64
N TYR A 50 -2.30 -13.01 -2.77
CA TYR A 50 -1.52 -14.06 -2.10
C TYR A 50 -1.55 -13.92 -0.57
N THR A 51 -1.49 -12.69 -0.06
CA THR A 51 -1.60 -12.44 1.38
C THR A 51 -2.96 -12.86 1.91
N ASP A 52 -4.04 -12.58 1.17
CA ASP A 52 -5.40 -13.03 1.49
C ASP A 52 -5.52 -14.56 1.59
N ALA A 53 -4.81 -15.29 0.71
CA ALA A 53 -4.71 -16.74 0.78
C ALA A 53 -3.94 -17.23 2.02
N VAL A 54 -2.86 -16.54 2.42
CA VAL A 54 -2.12 -16.84 3.66
C VAL A 54 -2.96 -16.59 4.91
N LEU A 55 -3.75 -15.51 4.93
CA LEU A 55 -4.67 -15.25 6.02
C LEU A 55 -5.77 -16.34 6.09
N THR A 56 -6.26 -16.78 4.93
CA THR A 56 -7.19 -17.91 4.83
C THR A 56 -6.60 -19.22 5.34
N SER A 57 -5.29 -19.43 5.27
CA SER A 57 -4.66 -20.64 5.83
C SER A 57 -4.46 -20.59 7.35
N GLY A 58 -5.01 -19.59 8.04
CA GLY A 58 -5.08 -19.52 9.49
C GLY A 58 -4.11 -18.52 10.13
N SER A 59 -3.28 -17.84 9.34
CA SER A 59 -2.46 -16.74 9.86
C SER A 59 -3.32 -15.50 10.11
N ASN A 60 -2.98 -14.72 11.13
CA ASN A 60 -3.61 -13.42 11.40
C ASN A 60 -2.62 -12.25 11.37
N GLU A 61 -1.33 -12.50 11.18
CA GLU A 61 -0.30 -11.48 11.41
C GLU A 61 0.24 -10.77 10.16
N TRP A 62 -0.39 -10.99 9.01
CA TRP A 62 0.12 -10.54 7.70
C TRP A 62 -0.80 -9.53 7.03
N GLY A 63 -1.65 -8.82 7.79
CA GLY A 63 -2.43 -7.71 7.27
C GLY A 63 -1.55 -6.66 6.59
N ILE A 64 -2.10 -6.03 5.55
CA ILE A 64 -1.40 -5.02 4.75
C ILE A 64 -1.93 -3.63 5.11
N VAL A 65 -1.01 -2.71 5.41
CA VAL A 65 -1.28 -1.27 5.29
C VAL A 65 -0.68 -0.78 3.98
N GLY A 66 -1.55 -0.36 3.07
CA GLY A 66 -1.14 0.24 1.80
C GLY A 66 -0.74 1.70 1.99
N VAL A 67 0.18 2.17 1.16
CA VAL A 67 0.59 3.58 1.13
C VAL A 67 0.47 4.09 -0.31
N SER A 68 -0.42 5.06 -0.51
CA SER A 68 -0.45 5.85 -1.73
C SER A 68 0.57 6.99 -1.61
N LEU A 69 1.52 7.04 -2.55
CA LEU A 69 2.58 8.04 -2.53
C LEU A 69 2.17 9.40 -3.12
N ARG A 70 0.99 9.50 -3.76
CA ARG A 70 0.64 10.68 -4.59
C ARG A 70 -0.77 11.21 -4.41
N ARG A 71 -1.78 10.34 -4.36
CA ARG A 71 -3.19 10.73 -4.46
C ARG A 71 -4.10 9.89 -3.56
N PRO A 72 -5.20 10.44 -3.03
CA PRO A 72 -6.11 9.73 -2.15
C PRO A 72 -7.10 8.81 -2.85
N ASP A 73 -7.26 8.87 -4.18
CA ASP A 73 -8.37 8.24 -4.90
C ASP A 73 -8.56 6.74 -4.57
N THR A 74 -7.46 5.99 -4.43
CA THR A 74 -7.52 4.57 -4.06
C THR A 74 -7.93 4.36 -2.60
N ARG A 75 -7.45 5.21 -1.68
CA ARG A 75 -7.87 5.19 -0.27
C ARG A 75 -9.36 5.48 -0.19
N ASP A 76 -9.81 6.58 -0.80
CA ASP A 76 -11.21 7.02 -0.73
C ASP A 76 -12.17 5.97 -1.31
N ALA A 77 -11.80 5.34 -2.43
CA ALA A 77 -12.61 4.32 -3.07
C ALA A 77 -12.73 3.03 -2.25
N LEU A 78 -11.68 2.65 -1.49
CA LEU A 78 -11.66 1.41 -0.72
C LEU A 78 -12.12 1.59 0.73
N GLN A 79 -11.90 2.76 1.33
CA GLN A 79 -12.28 3.04 2.71
C GLN A 79 -13.79 2.93 2.93
N ILE A 80 -14.58 3.40 1.98
CA ILE A 80 -16.05 3.27 2.02
C ILE A 80 -16.55 1.82 1.86
N GLN A 81 -15.64 0.87 1.63
CA GLN A 81 -15.90 -0.56 1.54
C GLN A 81 -15.16 -1.35 2.63
N ASP A 82 -14.75 -0.70 3.71
CA ASP A 82 -13.91 -1.28 4.76
C ASP A 82 -12.64 -1.93 4.17
N GLU A 83 -11.99 -1.26 3.21
CA GLU A 83 -10.78 -1.71 2.52
C GLU A 83 -10.95 -2.99 1.66
N LEU A 84 -12.19 -3.44 1.47
CA LEU A 84 -12.51 -4.58 0.61
C LEU A 84 -12.55 -4.17 -0.86
N TYR A 85 -12.19 -5.11 -1.72
CA TYR A 85 -12.42 -5.02 -3.15
C TYR A 85 -12.61 -6.40 -3.77
N THR A 86 -13.12 -6.43 -4.99
CA THR A 86 -13.29 -7.67 -5.76
C THR A 86 -12.16 -7.83 -6.75
N LEU A 87 -11.51 -8.98 -6.73
CA LEU A 87 -10.60 -9.48 -7.75
C LEU A 87 -11.41 -10.33 -8.75
N ALA A 88 -11.40 -9.92 -10.01
CA ALA A 88 -11.93 -10.70 -11.12
C ALA A 88 -10.79 -11.45 -11.81
N ILE A 89 -10.84 -12.78 -11.78
CA ILE A 89 -9.90 -13.68 -12.46
C ILE A 89 -10.59 -14.19 -13.71
N ARG A 90 -10.02 -13.88 -14.88
CA ARG A 90 -10.59 -14.24 -16.18
C ARG A 90 -9.67 -15.18 -16.93
N ASP A 91 -10.24 -16.25 -17.48
CA ASP A 91 -9.57 -17.22 -18.34
C ASP A 91 -10.53 -17.65 -19.46
N GLY A 92 -10.29 -17.16 -20.67
CA GLY A 92 -11.25 -17.24 -21.78
C GLY A 92 -12.60 -16.63 -21.41
N ASP A 93 -13.67 -17.41 -21.59
CA ASP A 93 -15.05 -17.03 -21.24
C ASP A 93 -15.37 -17.25 -19.74
N SER A 94 -14.44 -17.79 -18.96
CA SER A 94 -14.65 -18.03 -17.53
C SER A 94 -14.26 -16.79 -16.70
N GLU A 95 -15.10 -16.44 -15.73
CA GLU A 95 -14.83 -15.40 -14.75
C GLU A 95 -15.07 -15.95 -13.34
N LYS A 96 -14.10 -15.71 -12.45
CA LYS A 96 -14.22 -15.99 -11.01
C LYS A 96 -14.03 -14.71 -10.24
N LEU A 97 -14.95 -14.44 -9.32
CA LEU A 97 -14.89 -13.26 -8.44
C LEU A 97 -14.47 -13.69 -7.04
N GLN A 98 -13.48 -12.99 -6.49
CA GLN A 98 -13.04 -13.15 -5.10
C GLN A 98 -13.00 -11.79 -4.43
N VAL A 99 -13.64 -11.66 -3.26
CA VAL A 99 -13.44 -10.52 -2.37
C VAL A 99 -12.10 -10.69 -1.67
N ILE A 100 -11.28 -9.64 -1.70
CA ILE A 100 -9.99 -9.59 -1.01
C ILE A 100 -10.13 -8.68 0.21
N GLY A 101 -9.67 -9.18 1.37
CA GLY A 101 -9.75 -8.48 2.66
C GLY A 101 -8.43 -8.30 3.38
N SER A 102 -7.30 -8.62 2.72
CA SER A 102 -5.96 -8.57 3.32
C SER A 102 -5.46 -7.16 3.59
N ILE A 103 -6.03 -6.15 2.92
CA ILE A 103 -5.75 -4.73 3.18
C ILE A 103 -6.58 -4.29 4.39
N GLN A 104 -5.91 -3.74 5.39
CA GLN A 104 -6.49 -3.30 6.66
C GLN A 104 -6.64 -1.79 6.74
N ASN A 105 -5.78 -1.03 6.05
CA ASN A 105 -5.83 0.43 5.98
C ASN A 105 -5.03 0.92 4.77
N ILE A 106 -5.29 2.15 4.33
CA ILE A 106 -4.51 2.83 3.29
C ILE A 106 -4.16 4.25 3.75
N LEU A 107 -2.86 4.52 3.83
CA LEU A 107 -2.32 5.85 4.12
C LEU A 107 -2.04 6.61 2.82
N VAL A 108 -2.10 7.94 2.89
CA VAL A 108 -1.73 8.83 1.79
C VAL A 108 -0.51 9.63 2.24
N ALA A 109 0.67 9.29 1.71
CA ALA A 109 1.94 9.81 2.21
C ALA A 109 2.02 11.35 2.23
N PRO A 110 1.52 12.09 1.21
CA PRO A 110 1.48 13.56 1.29
C PRO A 110 0.54 14.14 2.36
N GLU A 111 -0.46 13.39 2.83
CA GLU A 111 -1.42 13.85 3.86
C GLU A 111 -0.85 13.62 5.27
N ASP A 112 -0.24 12.46 5.50
CA ASP A 112 0.38 12.12 6.78
C ASP A 112 1.66 11.27 6.60
N PRO A 113 2.80 11.92 6.35
CA PRO A 113 4.08 11.22 6.23
C PRO A 113 4.53 10.55 7.52
N GLN A 114 4.13 11.08 8.68
CA GLN A 114 4.52 10.53 9.97
C GLN A 114 3.84 9.18 10.20
N ALA A 115 2.55 9.07 9.89
CA ALA A 115 1.83 7.79 9.96
C ALA A 115 2.48 6.70 9.08
N VAL A 116 3.03 7.09 7.91
CA VAL A 116 3.77 6.16 7.04
C VAL A 116 5.04 5.65 7.72
N LEU A 117 5.79 6.53 8.38
CA LEU A 117 6.98 6.13 9.12
C LEU A 117 6.63 5.29 10.34
N ASP A 118 5.57 5.64 11.05
CA ASP A 118 5.10 4.93 12.23
C ASP A 118 4.70 3.49 11.85
N ILE A 119 3.97 3.29 10.75
CA ILE A 119 3.63 1.92 10.31
C ILE A 119 4.86 1.15 9.79
N MET A 120 5.78 1.81 9.08
CA MET A 120 7.01 1.17 8.59
C MET A 120 7.98 0.80 9.73
N SER A 121 7.90 1.50 10.87
CA SER A 121 8.74 1.26 12.05
C SER A 121 8.05 0.47 13.15
N HIS A 122 6.76 0.15 12.97
CA HIS A 122 5.99 -0.61 13.95
C HIS A 122 6.62 -1.99 14.17
N PRO A 123 6.74 -2.47 15.43
CA PRO A 123 7.41 -3.75 15.73
C PRO A 123 6.78 -4.95 15.02
N ASP A 124 5.47 -4.91 14.75
CA ASP A 124 4.77 -5.99 14.06
C ASP A 124 4.95 -5.95 12.53
N THR A 125 5.31 -4.80 11.97
CA THR A 125 5.58 -4.65 10.53
C THR A 125 6.89 -5.32 10.21
N ARG A 126 6.84 -6.54 9.68
CA ARG A 126 8.03 -7.35 9.37
C ARG A 126 8.50 -7.20 7.93
N ILE A 127 7.65 -6.69 7.04
CA ILE A 127 7.95 -6.53 5.61
C ILE A 127 7.57 -5.12 5.16
N VAL A 128 8.49 -4.46 4.46
CA VAL A 128 8.17 -3.32 3.60
C VAL A 128 8.27 -3.78 2.15
N SER A 129 7.18 -3.66 1.41
CA SER A 129 7.12 -4.04 -0.01
C SER A 129 6.77 -2.84 -0.89
N LEU A 130 7.14 -2.88 -2.17
CA LEU A 130 6.90 -1.73 -3.06
C LEU A 130 6.60 -2.11 -4.51
N THR A 131 5.69 -1.35 -5.14
CA THR A 131 5.38 -1.37 -6.58
C THR A 131 5.37 0.06 -7.17
N ILE A 132 6.47 0.80 -6.98
CA ILE A 132 6.57 2.25 -7.30
C ILE A 132 6.97 2.59 -8.75
N THR A 133 6.93 1.60 -9.67
CA THR A 133 7.45 1.67 -11.05
C THR A 133 8.96 1.92 -11.13
N GLU A 134 9.57 1.69 -12.29
CA GLU A 134 11.01 1.86 -12.53
C GLU A 134 11.49 3.29 -12.25
N LYS A 135 10.64 4.28 -12.52
CA LYS A 135 10.95 5.69 -12.24
C LYS A 135 11.01 5.99 -10.74
N GLY A 136 10.38 5.19 -9.90
CA GLY A 136 10.37 5.40 -8.45
C GLY A 136 11.72 5.12 -7.77
N TYR A 137 12.64 4.41 -8.43
CA TYR A 137 13.96 4.09 -7.85
C TYR A 137 14.98 5.21 -7.97
N CYS A 138 14.67 6.28 -8.72
CA CYS A 138 15.57 7.39 -8.97
C CYS A 138 16.99 6.91 -9.36
N ARG A 139 17.07 5.95 -10.29
CA ARG A 139 18.34 5.42 -10.76
C ARG A 139 18.91 6.30 -11.85
N ASP A 140 20.20 6.54 -11.78
CA ASP A 140 20.96 7.12 -12.89
C ASP A 140 21.04 6.06 -14.00
N ALA A 141 20.69 6.46 -15.23
CA ALA A 141 20.73 5.57 -16.39
C ALA A 141 22.15 5.36 -16.93
N ALA A 142 23.07 6.29 -16.67
CA ALA A 142 24.46 6.27 -17.09
C ALA A 142 25.37 5.65 -16.01
N VAL A 143 25.04 5.81 -14.74
CA VAL A 143 25.79 5.26 -13.61
C VAL A 143 24.95 4.20 -12.91
N SER A 144 25.48 2.99 -12.71
CA SER A 144 24.78 1.96 -11.92
C SER A 144 24.66 2.39 -10.45
N GLY A 145 23.62 3.16 -10.12
CA GLY A 145 23.45 3.73 -8.79
C GLY A 145 22.26 4.67 -8.67
N LEU A 146 22.13 5.25 -7.47
CA LEU A 146 21.15 6.28 -7.14
C LEU A 146 21.54 7.61 -7.81
N ASP A 147 20.62 8.24 -8.52
CA ASP A 147 20.80 9.61 -9.03
C ASP A 147 20.74 10.61 -7.88
N ARG A 148 21.91 10.93 -7.32
CA ARG A 148 22.03 11.91 -6.23
C ARG A 148 21.76 13.35 -6.66
N SER A 149 21.66 13.61 -7.96
CA SER A 149 21.31 14.93 -8.48
C SER A 149 19.81 15.17 -8.55
N HIS A 150 18.99 14.12 -8.35
CA HIS A 150 17.55 14.24 -8.37
C HIS A 150 17.06 15.24 -7.29
N PRO A 151 16.21 16.23 -7.63
CA PRO A 151 15.80 17.27 -6.69
C PRO A 151 15.19 16.75 -5.40
N ASP A 152 14.41 15.67 -5.48
CA ASP A 152 13.79 15.07 -4.30
C ASP A 152 14.83 14.36 -3.40
N ILE A 153 15.88 13.76 -3.98
CA ILE A 153 16.96 13.13 -3.19
C ILE A 153 17.80 14.19 -2.48
N ILE A 154 18.11 15.30 -3.17
CA ILE A 154 18.81 16.44 -2.56
C ILE A 154 17.99 16.99 -1.39
N TYR A 155 16.68 17.14 -1.59
CA TYR A 155 15.78 17.64 -0.56
C TYR A 155 15.78 16.72 0.66
N ASP A 156 15.55 15.42 0.47
CA ASP A 156 15.47 14.44 1.56
C ASP A 156 16.79 14.34 2.34
N LEU A 157 17.94 14.42 1.66
CA LEU A 157 19.26 14.42 2.29
C LEU A 157 19.52 15.67 3.14
N ALA A 158 19.03 16.84 2.72
CA ALA A 158 19.14 18.08 3.47
C ALA A 158 18.16 18.13 4.67
N HIS A 159 17.11 17.32 4.64
CA HIS A 159 15.97 17.39 5.56
C HIS A 159 15.69 16.05 6.28
N PRO A 160 16.69 15.33 6.83
CA PRO A 160 16.55 13.93 7.26
C PRO A 160 15.59 13.72 8.45
N ALA A 161 15.24 14.78 9.18
CA ALA A 161 14.29 14.76 10.30
C ALA A 161 12.93 15.39 9.96
N THR A 162 12.77 15.88 8.73
CA THR A 162 11.58 16.59 8.26
C THR A 162 10.86 15.64 7.31
N HIS A 163 9.79 15.04 7.81
CA HIS A 163 9.09 13.97 7.11
C HIS A 163 8.06 14.49 6.09
N ALA A 164 7.82 15.80 6.04
CA ALA A 164 6.86 16.44 5.13
C ALA A 164 7.55 17.44 4.20
N ARG A 165 7.24 17.37 2.90
CA ARG A 165 7.48 18.50 1.98
C ARG A 165 6.32 19.49 2.16
N PRO A 166 6.58 20.79 2.36
CA PRO A 166 5.54 21.79 2.13
C PRO A 166 5.17 21.72 0.64
N SER A 167 3.91 21.43 0.31
CA SER A 167 3.44 21.62 -1.05
C SER A 167 3.58 23.11 -1.43
N ALA A 168 3.85 23.39 -2.70
CA ALA A 168 4.08 24.76 -3.19
C ALA A 168 2.88 25.72 -3.03
N SER A 169 1.76 25.27 -2.44
CA SER A 169 0.56 26.06 -2.18
C SER A 169 0.26 26.32 -0.69
N SER A 170 1.15 25.94 0.24
CA SER A 170 0.89 26.12 1.67
C SER A 170 2.10 26.64 2.43
N GLN A 171 2.58 27.81 2.01
CA GLN A 171 3.43 28.65 2.85
C GLN A 171 2.55 29.31 3.92
N LYS A 172 2.49 28.70 5.11
CA LYS A 172 2.30 29.32 6.43
C LYS A 172 1.99 28.22 7.44
N HIS A 173 2.96 27.92 8.30
CA HIS A 173 2.88 27.89 9.77
C HIS A 173 4.16 27.22 10.29
N SER A 174 5.04 28.05 10.84
CA SER A 174 6.20 27.65 11.62
C SER A 174 5.73 27.17 13.01
N GLY A 175 6.04 25.93 13.36
CA GLY A 175 5.85 25.38 14.70
C GLY A 175 7.00 24.44 15.02
N GLY A 176 7.82 24.81 16.01
CA GLY A 176 9.03 24.07 16.39
C GLY A 176 8.72 22.71 17.01
N GLY A 177 9.42 21.67 16.53
CA GLY A 177 9.47 20.36 17.16
C GLY A 177 10.88 20.11 17.73
N ALA A 178 10.95 19.68 18.99
CA ALA A 178 12.18 19.32 19.66
C ALA A 178 12.91 18.15 18.94
N PRO A 179 14.25 18.07 19.00
CA PRO A 179 15.00 16.99 18.38
C PRO A 179 14.64 15.64 19.05
N ARG A 180 14.05 14.72 18.28
CA ARG A 180 13.75 13.35 18.72
C ARG A 180 14.98 12.47 18.54
N GLU A 181 15.28 11.70 19.58
CA GLU A 181 16.39 10.75 19.64
C GLU A 181 16.26 9.65 18.57
N ARG A 182 17.35 9.35 17.86
CA ARG A 182 17.41 8.36 16.80
C ARG A 182 17.20 6.96 17.39
N ARG A 183 15.96 6.46 17.41
CA ARG A 183 15.72 5.03 17.66
C ARG A 183 16.30 4.22 16.50
N ARG A 184 17.12 3.22 16.82
CA ARG A 184 17.51 2.19 15.85
C ARG A 184 16.23 1.46 15.43
N LEU A 185 15.77 1.72 14.21
CA LEU A 185 14.68 0.96 13.63
C LEU A 185 15.12 -0.50 13.46
N PRO A 186 14.23 -1.48 13.73
CA PRO A 186 14.53 -2.87 13.41
C PRO A 186 14.85 -3.00 11.92
N PHE A 187 15.74 -3.93 11.57
CA PHE A 187 15.99 -4.24 10.17
C PHE A 187 14.79 -5.01 9.61
N PHE A 188 14.17 -4.50 8.55
CA PHE A 188 13.07 -5.18 7.87
C PHE A 188 13.48 -5.57 6.45
N PRO A 189 13.20 -6.79 5.98
CA PRO A 189 13.35 -7.13 4.57
C PRO A 189 12.53 -6.20 3.68
N VAL A 190 13.19 -5.63 2.67
CA VAL A 190 12.56 -4.85 1.61
C VAL A 190 12.31 -5.77 0.42
N ILE A 191 11.03 -5.99 0.08
CA ILE A 191 10.64 -6.81 -1.07
C ILE A 191 10.25 -5.90 -2.23
N ILE A 192 10.99 -6.00 -3.33
CA ILE A 192 10.73 -5.27 -4.56
C ILE A 192 9.96 -6.18 -5.52
N CYS A 193 8.71 -5.79 -5.84
CA CYS A 193 7.93 -6.42 -6.90
C CYS A 193 7.66 -5.40 -8.00
N LEU A 194 8.45 -5.43 -9.07
CA LEU A 194 8.12 -4.71 -10.30
C LEU A 194 7.67 -5.69 -11.37
N PRO A 195 6.78 -5.27 -12.29
CA PRO A 195 6.71 -5.95 -13.57
C PRO A 195 8.11 -5.91 -14.20
N MET A 196 8.61 -7.07 -14.64
CA MET A 196 9.86 -7.13 -15.41
C MET A 196 9.70 -6.19 -16.62
N ALA A 197 10.64 -5.24 -16.77
CA ALA A 197 10.69 -4.39 -17.95
C ALA A 197 10.66 -5.29 -19.20
N LYS A 198 9.81 -4.96 -20.18
CA LYS A 198 9.88 -5.62 -21.49
C LYS A 198 11.32 -5.48 -21.99
N PRO A 199 11.95 -6.53 -22.54
CA PRO A 199 13.24 -6.39 -23.18
C PRO A 199 13.13 -5.28 -24.23
N ALA A 200 14.11 -4.38 -24.25
CA ALA A 200 14.20 -3.36 -25.28
C ALA A 200 14.03 -4.04 -26.64
N LYS A 201 13.08 -3.56 -27.46
CA LYS A 201 12.97 -4.02 -28.84
C LYS A 201 14.30 -3.68 -29.52
N THR A 202 15.09 -4.70 -29.83
CA THR A 202 16.17 -4.66 -30.83
C THR A 202 15.59 -4.49 -32.21
#